data_AF-A0A7J6J0B4-F1
#
_entry.id   AF-A0A7J6J0B4-F1
#
_cell.length_a   1.000
_cell.length_b   1.000
_cell.length_c   1.000
_cell.angle_alpha   90.00
_cell.angle_beta   90.00
_cell.angle_gamma   90.00
#
_symmetry.space_group_name_H-M   'P 1'
#
loop_
_entity.id
_entity.type
_entity.pdbx_description
1 polymer ?
#
loop_
_entity_poly.entity_id
_entity_poly.type
_entity_poly.pdbx_seq_one_letter_code
_entity_poly.pdbx_strand_id
1 'polypeptide(L)'
;MLHLSEVQIARYMTTLYSPFSEHQAWSYIRQHMNDSMTRACLISRAIIDLLVHRIFVFEAWQGFSVDADRQIGEIRYEMNNLPAGQGGALQVCIDRVAAIVNSCINHERYDAYRSHRIEYFQAELREMLAPLMLPESEGGPNLDDADDALRDMIEKAWSISAKMFTSRCTFEFRFPDAGARFSTQTMVGVAPNIDPHILQAEHWRVQLVVTPVITVRNDTGATISVASITRAHVICMK
;
A
#
# COMPACT_ATOMS: atom_id res chain seq x y z
N MET A 1 -1.04 -7.92 28.99
CA MET A 1 -0.56 -7.02 27.92
C MET A 1 0.67 -7.68 27.32
N LEU A 2 0.54 -8.34 26.17
CA LEU A 2 1.69 -8.76 25.37
C LEU A 2 2.60 -7.53 25.17
N HIS A 3 3.90 -7.70 25.31
CA HIS A 3 4.85 -6.65 24.92
C HIS A 3 4.73 -6.46 23.40
N LEU A 4 3.83 -5.56 22.97
CA LEU A 4 3.60 -5.24 21.56
C LEU A 4 4.91 -4.98 20.80
N SER A 5 5.95 -4.48 21.47
CA SER A 5 7.29 -4.27 20.91
C SER A 5 8.00 -5.53 20.39
N GLU A 6 7.62 -6.71 20.88
CA GLU A 6 8.21 -7.99 20.47
C GLU A 6 7.55 -8.59 19.21
N VAL A 7 6.43 -8.00 18.79
CA VAL A 7 5.64 -8.46 17.65
C VAL A 7 6.13 -7.79 16.37
N GLN A 8 6.44 -8.58 15.34
CA GLN A 8 6.98 -8.09 14.05
C GLN A 8 6.10 -7.00 13.42
N ILE A 9 4.78 -7.19 13.38
CA ILE A 9 3.85 -6.21 12.79
C ILE A 9 3.82 -4.89 13.57
N ALA A 10 3.98 -4.93 14.89
CA ALA A 10 3.98 -3.73 15.70
C ALA A 10 5.29 -2.94 15.53
N ARG A 11 6.43 -3.61 15.37
CA ARG A 11 7.69 -2.97 14.95
C ARG A 11 7.55 -2.37 13.56
N TYR A 12 6.94 -3.08 12.62
CA TYR A 12 6.66 -2.55 11.28
C TYR A 12 5.79 -1.29 11.34
N MET A 13 4.76 -1.25 12.19
CA MET A 13 3.90 -0.07 12.37
C MET A 13 4.65 1.19 12.78
N THR A 14 5.82 1.09 13.43
CA THR A 14 6.63 2.28 13.77
C THR A 14 7.12 3.01 12.52
N THR A 15 7.36 2.29 11.42
CA THR A 15 7.81 2.87 10.14
C THR A 15 6.74 3.73 9.47
N LEU A 16 5.47 3.51 9.82
CA LEU A 16 4.31 4.21 9.26
C LEU A 16 4.21 5.67 9.76
N TYR A 17 5.01 6.05 10.77
CA TYR A 17 5.02 7.38 11.40
C TYR A 17 6.21 8.24 11.00
N SER A 18 6.91 7.93 9.90
CA SER A 18 7.97 8.80 9.40
C SER A 18 7.52 10.27 9.32
N PRO A 19 8.36 11.24 9.73
CA PRO A 19 9.75 11.12 10.23
C PRO A 19 9.86 11.05 11.76
N PHE A 20 8.79 10.70 12.50
CA PHE A 20 8.86 10.61 13.95
C PHE A 20 9.88 9.56 14.41
N SER A 21 10.49 9.81 15.57
CA SER A 21 11.34 8.82 16.23
C SER A 21 10.52 7.59 16.63
N GLU A 22 11.20 6.44 16.79
CA GLU A 22 10.55 5.20 17.21
C GLU A 22 9.77 5.38 18.53
N HIS A 23 10.33 6.12 19.50
CA HIS A 23 9.65 6.41 20.76
C HIS A 23 8.34 7.19 20.56
N GLN A 24 8.34 8.19 19.68
CA GLN A 24 7.13 8.95 19.34
C GLN A 24 6.11 8.07 18.61
N ALA A 25 6.56 7.26 17.63
CA ALA A 25 5.72 6.33 16.90
C ALA A 25 5.01 5.36 17.86
N TRP A 26 5.73 4.77 18.81
CA TRP A 26 5.15 3.89 19.83
C TRP A 26 4.11 4.59 20.71
N SER A 27 4.30 5.88 21.01
CA SER A 27 3.31 6.66 21.76
C SER A 27 1.98 6.76 20.99
N TYR A 28 2.04 7.09 19.69
CA TYR A 28 0.85 7.16 18.86
C TYR A 28 0.23 5.79 18.60
N ILE A 29 1.03 4.75 18.36
CA ILE A 29 0.53 3.37 18.21
C ILE A 29 -0.28 2.97 19.44
N ARG A 30 0.24 3.17 20.66
CA ARG A 30 -0.50 2.87 21.89
C ARG A 30 -1.79 3.67 22.00
N GLN A 31 -1.76 4.96 21.67
CA GLN A 31 -2.95 5.80 21.65
C GLN A 31 -4.01 5.26 20.70
N HIS A 32 -3.63 4.93 19.47
CA HIS A 32 -4.57 4.43 18.45
C HIS A 32 -5.11 3.04 18.80
N MET A 33 -4.32 2.15 19.38
CA MET A 33 -4.78 0.82 19.79
C MET A 33 -5.87 0.86 20.88
N ASN A 34 -5.92 1.94 21.67
CA ASN A 34 -6.88 2.12 22.76
C ASN A 34 -8.26 2.63 22.31
N ASP A 35 -8.39 3.14 21.08
CA ASP A 35 -9.67 3.60 20.53
C ASP A 35 -10.04 2.78 19.29
N SER A 36 -11.29 2.30 19.23
CA SER A 36 -11.72 1.35 18.19
C SER A 36 -11.59 1.89 16.76
N MET A 37 -11.95 3.16 16.54
CA MET A 37 -11.93 3.80 15.22
C MET A 37 -10.49 4.03 14.77
N THR A 38 -9.66 4.59 15.64
CA THR A 38 -8.26 4.85 15.30
C THR A 38 -7.42 3.58 15.20
N ARG A 39 -7.74 2.53 15.98
CA ARG A 39 -7.17 1.19 15.83
C ARG A 39 -7.47 0.62 14.45
N ALA A 40 -8.73 0.68 14.01
CA ALA A 40 -9.11 0.24 12.67
C ALA A 40 -8.35 1.01 11.58
N CYS A 41 -8.15 2.32 11.75
CA CYS A 41 -7.35 3.14 10.84
C CYS A 41 -5.87 2.73 10.80
N LEU A 42 -5.25 2.46 11.95
CA LEU A 42 -3.85 2.02 12.03
C LEU A 42 -3.65 0.65 11.38
N ILE A 43 -4.54 -0.30 11.65
CA ILE A 43 -4.49 -1.64 11.03
C ILE A 43 -4.70 -1.51 9.52
N SER A 44 -5.69 -0.73 9.08
CA SER A 44 -5.93 -0.47 7.65
C SER A 44 -4.72 0.16 6.98
N ARG A 45 -4.07 1.14 7.62
CA ARG A 45 -2.84 1.76 7.11
C ARG A 45 -1.73 0.74 6.91
N ALA A 46 -1.51 -0.14 7.90
CA ALA A 46 -0.50 -1.19 7.82
C ALA A 46 -0.80 -2.16 6.68
N ILE A 47 -2.04 -2.63 6.55
CA ILE A 47 -2.48 -3.51 5.46
C ILE A 47 -2.25 -2.85 4.10
N ILE A 48 -2.69 -1.59 3.94
CA ILE A 48 -2.54 -0.87 2.67
C ILE A 48 -1.05 -0.67 2.33
N ASP A 49 -0.20 -0.36 3.32
CA ASP A 49 1.24 -0.25 3.10
C ASP A 49 1.84 -1.57 2.61
N LEU A 50 1.45 -2.69 3.23
CA LEU A 50 1.88 -4.03 2.83
C LEU A 50 1.42 -4.36 1.40
N LEU A 51 0.17 -4.07 1.04
CA LEU A 51 -0.33 -4.29 -0.32
C LEU A 51 0.48 -3.47 -1.35
N VAL A 52 0.76 -2.21 -1.05
CA VAL A 52 1.56 -1.32 -1.91
C VAL A 52 2.97 -1.89 -2.12
N HIS A 53 3.63 -2.33 -1.05
CA HIS A 53 5.02 -2.79 -1.15
C HIS A 53 5.19 -4.25 -1.55
N ARG A 54 4.13 -5.08 -1.47
CA ARG A 54 4.20 -6.52 -1.74
C ARG A 54 3.47 -6.95 -3.01
N ILE A 55 2.36 -6.30 -3.36
CA ILE A 55 1.48 -6.73 -4.48
C ILE A 55 1.50 -5.70 -5.62
N PHE A 56 1.59 -4.41 -5.31
CA PHE A 56 1.67 -3.34 -6.31
C PHE A 56 3.10 -3.03 -6.76
N VAL A 57 3.96 -4.05 -6.79
CA VAL A 57 5.34 -4.00 -7.26
C VAL A 57 5.58 -5.05 -8.35
N PHE A 58 6.56 -4.83 -9.23
CA PHE A 58 6.82 -5.73 -10.36
C PHE A 58 7.25 -7.13 -9.90
N GLU A 59 7.97 -7.21 -8.79
CA GLU A 59 8.44 -8.46 -8.17
C GLU A 59 7.27 -9.36 -7.74
N ALA A 60 6.08 -8.79 -7.52
CA ALA A 60 4.89 -9.57 -7.21
C ALA A 60 4.55 -10.57 -8.34
N TRP A 61 4.96 -10.25 -9.58
CA TRP A 61 4.75 -11.04 -10.80
C TRP A 61 5.87 -12.06 -11.09
N GLN A 62 6.83 -12.20 -10.19
CA GLN A 62 7.83 -13.27 -10.29
C GLN A 62 7.21 -14.65 -9.98
N GLY A 63 7.93 -15.71 -10.34
CA GLY A 63 7.55 -17.11 -10.14
C GLY A 63 6.63 -17.66 -11.24
N PHE A 64 6.36 -16.89 -12.29
CA PHE A 64 5.59 -17.38 -13.44
C PHE A 64 6.46 -18.24 -14.38
N SER A 65 7.64 -17.74 -14.72
CA SER A 65 8.66 -18.46 -15.48
C SER A 65 10.05 -17.85 -15.25
N VAL A 66 11.10 -18.65 -15.44
CA VAL A 66 12.49 -18.18 -15.31
C VAL A 66 12.80 -16.99 -16.23
N ASP A 67 12.22 -17.00 -17.44
CA ASP A 67 12.41 -15.91 -18.41
C ASP A 67 11.70 -14.62 -18.00
N ALA A 68 10.50 -14.71 -17.43
CA ALA A 68 9.78 -13.56 -16.91
C ALA A 68 10.53 -12.97 -15.70
N ASP A 69 11.00 -13.82 -14.79
CA ASP A 69 11.71 -13.42 -13.58
C ASP A 69 13.02 -12.68 -13.91
N ARG A 70 13.80 -13.21 -14.87
CA ARG A 70 15.01 -12.57 -15.36
C ARG A 70 14.71 -11.18 -15.95
N GLN A 71 13.70 -11.08 -16.81
CA GLN A 71 13.34 -9.81 -17.46
C GLN A 71 12.83 -8.77 -16.46
N ILE A 72 12.01 -9.19 -15.48
CA ILE A 72 11.56 -8.30 -14.39
C ILE A 72 12.77 -7.78 -13.60
N GLY A 73 13.74 -8.65 -13.28
CA GLY A 73 14.97 -8.25 -12.59
C GLY A 73 15.81 -7.26 -13.38
N GLU A 74 15.99 -7.48 -14.69
CA GLU A 74 16.71 -6.57 -15.59
C GLU A 74 16.03 -5.20 -15.67
N ILE A 75 14.70 -5.16 -15.84
CA ILE A 75 13.94 -3.91 -15.89
C ILE A 75 14.04 -3.17 -14.56
N ARG A 76 13.93 -3.88 -13.42
CA ARG A 76 14.08 -3.26 -12.10
C ARG A 76 15.45 -2.62 -11.94
N TYR A 77 16.51 -3.32 -12.35
CA TYR A 77 17.86 -2.78 -12.31
C TYR A 77 17.99 -1.55 -13.20
N GLU A 78 17.48 -1.58 -14.43
CA GLU A 78 17.48 -0.45 -15.35
C GLU A 78 16.77 0.76 -14.75
N MET A 79 15.53 0.59 -14.26
CA MET A 79 14.72 1.65 -13.64
C MET A 79 15.41 2.31 -12.45
N ASN A 80 16.08 1.53 -11.59
CA ASN A 80 16.80 2.06 -10.44
C ASN A 80 18.06 2.86 -10.81
N ASN A 81 18.58 2.67 -12.02
CA ASN A 81 19.79 3.34 -12.52
C ASN A 81 19.48 4.40 -13.59
N LEU A 82 18.20 4.71 -13.86
CA LEU A 82 17.84 5.76 -14.79
C LEU A 82 18.25 7.14 -14.25
N PRO A 83 18.94 7.97 -15.06
CA PRO A 83 19.22 9.35 -14.68
C PRO A 83 17.91 10.14 -14.53
N ALA A 84 17.91 11.11 -13.60
CA ALA A 84 16.78 12.01 -13.42
C ALA A 84 16.42 12.73 -14.74
N GLY A 85 15.12 12.87 -15.01
CA GLY A 85 14.62 13.55 -16.21
C GLY A 85 14.47 12.69 -17.46
N GLN A 86 14.82 11.39 -17.43
CA GLN A 86 14.64 10.49 -18.57
C GLN A 86 13.26 9.79 -18.59
N GLY A 87 12.19 10.59 -18.69
CA GLY A 87 10.82 10.07 -18.75
C GLY A 87 10.57 9.07 -19.89
N GLY A 88 11.19 9.27 -21.05
CA GLY A 88 11.08 8.34 -22.18
C GLY A 88 11.70 6.96 -21.89
N ALA A 89 12.86 6.91 -21.23
CA ALA A 89 13.51 5.65 -20.85
C ALA A 89 12.71 4.90 -19.77
N LEU A 90 12.10 5.64 -18.84
CA LEU A 90 11.16 5.06 -17.89
C LEU A 90 9.96 4.43 -18.60
N GLN A 91 9.37 5.11 -19.59
CA GLN A 91 8.23 4.57 -20.35
C GLN A 91 8.59 3.26 -21.08
N VAL A 92 9.80 3.15 -21.65
CA VAL A 92 10.28 1.89 -22.26
C VAL A 92 10.29 0.74 -21.25
N CYS A 93 10.73 1.00 -20.01
CA CYS A 93 10.68 0.01 -18.93
C CYS A 93 9.24 -0.40 -18.60
N ILE A 94 8.34 0.58 -18.48
CA ILE A 94 6.92 0.35 -18.18
C ILE A 94 6.23 -0.46 -19.30
N ASP A 95 6.53 -0.17 -20.57
CA ASP A 95 5.99 -0.91 -21.71
C ASP A 95 6.46 -2.37 -21.73
N ARG A 96 7.73 -2.63 -21.37
CA ARG A 96 8.27 -3.98 -21.23
C ARG A 96 7.63 -4.75 -20.09
N VAL A 97 7.41 -4.12 -18.92
CA VAL A 97 6.65 -4.75 -17.83
C VAL A 97 5.25 -5.10 -18.30
N ALA A 98 4.56 -4.18 -18.97
CA ALA A 98 3.23 -4.44 -19.49
C ALA A 98 3.19 -5.62 -20.48
N ALA A 99 4.20 -5.75 -21.34
CA ALA A 99 4.32 -6.89 -22.25
C ALA A 99 4.50 -8.22 -21.50
N ILE A 100 5.36 -8.26 -20.47
CA ILE A 100 5.58 -9.45 -19.64
C ILE A 100 4.29 -9.85 -18.91
N VAL A 101 3.65 -8.90 -18.24
CA VAL A 101 2.41 -9.14 -17.48
C VAL A 101 1.29 -9.61 -18.41
N ASN A 102 1.11 -8.98 -19.58
CA ASN A 102 0.14 -9.44 -20.57
C ASN A 102 0.45 -10.87 -21.07
N SER A 103 1.73 -11.20 -21.28
CA SER A 103 2.13 -12.57 -21.66
C SER A 103 1.75 -13.59 -20.58
N CYS A 104 1.98 -13.25 -19.30
CA CYS A 104 1.59 -14.10 -18.18
C CYS A 104 0.07 -14.30 -18.12
N ILE A 105 -0.71 -13.22 -18.25
CA ILE A 105 -2.18 -13.25 -18.18
C ILE A 105 -2.79 -14.09 -19.31
N ASN A 106 -2.22 -14.02 -20.51
CA ASN A 106 -2.75 -14.72 -21.69
C ASN A 106 -2.28 -16.18 -21.81
N HIS A 107 -1.45 -16.66 -20.88
CA HIS A 107 -0.95 -18.03 -20.91
C HIS A 107 -1.95 -19.00 -20.26
N GLU A 108 -2.08 -20.20 -20.81
CA GLU A 108 -2.93 -21.30 -20.30
C GLU A 108 -2.75 -21.67 -18.81
N ARG A 109 -1.62 -21.32 -18.18
CA ARG A 109 -1.33 -21.63 -16.77
C ARG A 109 -1.60 -20.44 -15.84
N TYR A 110 -2.12 -19.34 -16.36
CA TYR A 110 -2.32 -18.11 -15.60
C TYR A 110 -3.21 -18.33 -14.37
N ASP A 111 -4.31 -19.07 -14.50
CA ASP A 111 -5.25 -19.27 -13.39
C ASP A 111 -4.62 -20.04 -12.21
N ALA A 112 -3.82 -21.07 -12.52
CA ALA A 112 -3.06 -21.81 -11.51
C ALA A 112 -2.00 -20.92 -10.85
N TYR A 113 -1.27 -20.14 -11.64
CA TYR A 113 -0.29 -19.17 -11.13
C TYR A 113 -0.96 -18.12 -10.22
N ARG A 114 -2.04 -17.49 -10.69
CA ARG A 114 -2.84 -16.51 -9.94
C ARG A 114 -3.28 -17.08 -8.59
N SER A 115 -3.84 -18.29 -8.59
CA SER A 115 -4.32 -18.94 -7.37
C SER A 115 -3.18 -19.15 -6.36
N HIS A 116 -2.04 -19.65 -6.82
CA HIS A 116 -0.86 -19.82 -5.98
C HIS A 116 -0.30 -18.49 -5.44
N ARG A 117 -0.32 -17.41 -6.24
CA ARG A 117 0.09 -16.07 -5.75
C ARG A 117 -0.87 -15.52 -4.70
N ILE A 118 -2.18 -15.70 -4.89
CA ILE A 118 -3.19 -15.29 -3.90
C ILE A 118 -2.96 -16.02 -2.58
N GLU A 119 -2.79 -17.34 -2.62
CA GLU A 119 -2.50 -18.16 -1.42
C GLU A 119 -1.21 -17.72 -0.72
N TYR A 120 -0.15 -17.46 -1.49
CA TYR A 120 1.12 -16.97 -0.95
C TYR A 120 0.96 -15.64 -0.20
N PHE A 121 0.32 -14.64 -0.80
CA PHE A 121 0.12 -13.33 -0.16
C PHE A 121 -0.89 -13.38 0.98
N GLN A 122 -1.94 -14.20 0.88
CA GLN A 122 -2.88 -14.45 1.96
C GLN A 122 -2.16 -15.01 3.18
N ALA A 123 -1.35 -16.06 3.01
CA ALA A 123 -0.59 -16.67 4.08
C ALA A 123 0.38 -15.67 4.74
N GLU A 124 1.10 -14.89 3.94
CA GLU A 124 2.02 -13.86 4.42
C GLU A 124 1.31 -12.76 5.22
N LEU A 125 0.20 -12.20 4.70
CA LEU A 125 -0.55 -11.17 5.43
C LEU A 125 -1.20 -11.74 6.69
N ARG A 126 -1.72 -12.97 6.65
CA ARG A 126 -2.29 -13.64 7.82
C ARG A 126 -1.26 -13.77 8.94
N GLU A 127 -0.06 -14.24 8.61
CA GLU A 127 1.03 -14.38 9.58
C GLU A 127 1.39 -13.03 10.22
N MET A 128 1.48 -11.97 9.42
CA MET A 128 1.74 -10.63 9.94
C MET A 128 0.60 -10.08 10.80
N LEU A 129 -0.66 -10.32 10.45
CA LEU A 129 -1.81 -9.75 11.15
C LEU A 129 -2.24 -10.57 12.37
N ALA A 130 -1.93 -11.87 12.42
CA ALA A 130 -2.35 -12.78 13.49
C ALA A 130 -2.11 -12.23 14.92
N PRO A 131 -0.97 -11.57 15.23
CA PRO A 131 -0.75 -11.01 16.57
C PRO A 131 -1.67 -9.84 16.97
N LEU A 132 -2.35 -9.22 16.01
CA LEU A 132 -3.30 -8.12 16.24
C LEU A 132 -4.73 -8.63 16.42
N MET A 133 -4.97 -9.90 16.13
CA MET A 133 -6.29 -10.52 16.21
C MET A 133 -6.61 -10.83 17.67
N LEU A 134 -7.77 -10.36 18.13
CA LEU A 134 -8.32 -10.81 19.40
C LEU A 134 -8.88 -12.24 19.22
N PRO A 135 -8.81 -13.10 20.24
CA PRO A 135 -9.55 -14.35 20.24
C PRO A 135 -11.06 -14.10 20.08
N GLU A 136 -11.78 -15.01 19.42
CA GLU A 136 -13.23 -14.90 19.26
C GLU A 136 -13.95 -14.77 20.62
N SER A 137 -13.46 -15.48 21.64
CA SER A 137 -13.97 -15.39 23.03
C SER A 137 -13.83 -14.00 23.66
N GLU A 138 -12.94 -13.15 23.13
CA GLU A 138 -12.70 -11.77 23.57
C GLU A 138 -13.34 -10.75 22.62
N GLY A 139 -14.27 -11.19 21.76
CA GLY A 139 -14.92 -10.35 20.76
C GLY A 139 -14.11 -10.16 19.48
N GLY A 140 -13.12 -11.01 19.24
CA GLY A 140 -12.47 -11.15 17.94
C GLY A 140 -13.39 -11.77 16.88
N PRO A 141 -13.02 -11.69 15.60
CA PRO A 141 -13.81 -12.28 14.53
C PRO A 141 -13.69 -13.80 14.51
N ASN A 142 -14.65 -14.45 13.87
CA ASN A 142 -14.51 -15.84 13.44
C ASN A 142 -13.32 -15.94 12.48
N LEU A 143 -12.44 -16.93 12.70
CA LEU A 143 -11.18 -17.04 11.95
C LEU A 143 -11.38 -17.49 10.50
N ASP A 144 -12.39 -18.32 10.22
CA ASP A 144 -12.68 -18.77 8.86
C ASP A 144 -13.24 -17.60 8.03
N ASP A 145 -14.19 -16.85 8.58
CA ASP A 145 -14.73 -15.63 7.94
C ASP A 145 -13.63 -14.58 7.70
N ALA A 146 -12.70 -14.44 8.65
CA ALA A 146 -11.57 -13.51 8.52
C ALA A 146 -10.57 -13.96 7.44
N ASP A 147 -10.33 -15.27 7.31
CA ASP A 147 -9.46 -15.82 6.28
C ASP A 147 -10.08 -15.69 4.88
N ASP A 148 -11.38 -15.92 4.74
CA ASP A 148 -12.13 -15.70 3.50
C ASP A 148 -12.12 -14.21 3.10
N ALA A 149 -12.36 -13.30 4.04
CA ALA A 149 -12.28 -11.86 3.79
C ALA A 149 -10.87 -11.42 3.39
N LEU A 150 -9.84 -12.02 4.00
CA LEU A 150 -8.45 -11.77 3.63
C LEU A 150 -8.17 -12.25 2.21
N ARG A 151 -8.60 -13.46 1.85
CA ARG A 151 -8.47 -13.99 0.48
C ARG A 151 -9.11 -13.05 -0.53
N ASP A 152 -10.36 -12.63 -0.29
CA ASP A 152 -11.10 -11.70 -1.13
C ASP A 152 -10.36 -10.37 -1.36
N MET A 153 -9.73 -9.85 -0.31
CA MET A 153 -8.91 -8.64 -0.39
C MET A 153 -7.68 -8.84 -1.28
N ILE A 154 -6.98 -9.97 -1.11
CA ILE A 154 -5.82 -10.32 -1.94
C ILE A 154 -6.23 -10.54 -3.40
N GLU A 155 -7.37 -11.18 -3.67
CA GLU A 155 -7.91 -11.37 -5.03
C GLU A 155 -8.13 -10.03 -5.73
N LYS A 156 -8.73 -9.07 -5.02
CA LYS A 156 -8.97 -7.70 -5.52
C LYS A 156 -7.66 -6.95 -5.72
N ALA A 157 -6.72 -7.05 -4.78
CA ALA A 157 -5.39 -6.44 -4.91
C ALA A 157 -4.64 -7.01 -6.12
N TRP A 158 -4.64 -8.33 -6.32
CA TRP A 158 -4.01 -8.95 -7.49
C TRP A 158 -4.67 -8.48 -8.81
N SER A 159 -6.00 -8.37 -8.85
CA SER A 159 -6.71 -7.81 -10.00
C SER A 159 -6.32 -6.36 -10.30
N ILE A 160 -6.16 -5.53 -9.25
CA ILE A 160 -5.68 -4.15 -9.38
C ILE A 160 -4.24 -4.13 -9.89
N SER A 161 -3.36 -4.96 -9.35
CA SER A 161 -1.96 -5.11 -9.79
C SER A 161 -1.88 -5.44 -11.29
N ALA A 162 -2.70 -6.39 -11.76
CA ALA A 162 -2.79 -6.75 -13.17
C ALA A 162 -3.20 -5.57 -14.04
N LYS A 163 -4.24 -4.82 -13.63
CA LYS A 163 -4.69 -3.62 -14.36
C LYS A 163 -3.63 -2.52 -14.36
N MET A 164 -2.98 -2.27 -13.23
CA MET A 164 -1.92 -1.28 -13.12
C MET A 164 -0.79 -1.58 -14.11
N PHE A 165 -0.27 -2.81 -14.08
CA PHE A 165 0.90 -3.15 -14.90
C PHE A 165 0.59 -3.41 -16.36
N THR A 166 -0.66 -3.69 -16.74
CA THR A 166 -1.07 -3.75 -18.15
C THR A 166 -1.45 -2.38 -18.74
N SER A 167 -1.76 -1.38 -17.91
CA SER A 167 -2.19 -0.05 -18.36
C SER A 167 -1.11 0.81 -19.02
N ARG A 168 0.17 0.41 -18.90
CA ARG A 168 1.34 1.20 -19.33
C ARG A 168 1.45 2.59 -18.67
N CYS A 169 0.74 2.80 -17.57
CA CYS A 169 0.83 4.01 -16.76
C CYS A 169 1.76 3.81 -15.56
N THR A 170 2.34 4.89 -15.08
CA THR A 170 3.10 4.92 -13.82
C THR A 170 2.18 5.32 -12.69
N PHE A 171 2.14 4.53 -11.63
CA PHE A 171 1.38 4.82 -10.41
C PHE A 171 2.32 5.20 -9.28
N GLU A 172 2.03 6.30 -8.60
CA GLU A 172 2.77 6.74 -7.42
C GLU A 172 1.83 6.71 -6.21
N PHE A 173 2.25 5.98 -5.18
CA PHE A 173 1.58 5.90 -3.89
C PHE A 173 2.36 6.74 -2.90
N ARG A 174 1.82 7.89 -2.53
CA ARG A 174 2.47 8.81 -1.60
C ARG A 174 1.69 8.88 -0.29
N PHE A 175 2.32 8.45 0.78
CA PHE A 175 1.81 8.65 2.13
C PHE A 175 2.39 9.95 2.68
N PRO A 176 1.55 10.95 3.01
CA PRO A 176 2.05 12.14 3.71
C PRO A 176 2.79 11.78 4.99
N ASP A 177 3.79 12.59 5.35
CA ASP A 177 4.52 12.40 6.59
C ASP A 177 3.63 12.65 7.81
N ALA A 178 3.88 11.89 8.89
CA ALA A 178 3.33 12.24 10.19
C ALA A 178 3.90 13.60 10.63
N GLY A 179 3.05 14.45 11.17
CA GLY A 179 3.37 15.84 11.50
C GLY A 179 3.34 16.82 10.33
N ALA A 180 3.11 16.38 9.09
CA ALA A 180 2.92 17.29 7.96
C ALA A 180 1.66 18.16 8.16
N ARG A 181 1.65 19.39 7.61
CA ARG A 181 0.45 20.23 7.65
C ARG A 181 -0.67 19.63 6.81
N PHE A 182 -1.88 19.66 7.34
CA PHE A 182 -3.07 19.26 6.61
C PHE A 182 -3.29 20.15 5.38
N SER A 183 -3.62 19.54 4.25
CA SER A 183 -3.94 20.24 3.01
C SER A 183 -5.19 19.65 2.37
N THR A 184 -6.21 20.48 2.18
CA THR A 184 -7.46 20.10 1.50
C THR A 184 -7.24 19.68 0.04
N GLN A 185 -6.14 20.09 -0.58
CA GLN A 185 -5.80 19.73 -1.97
C GLN A 185 -5.44 18.25 -2.11
N THR A 186 -4.77 17.67 -1.11
CA THR A 186 -4.22 16.31 -1.20
C THR A 186 -4.73 15.37 -0.11
N MET A 187 -5.45 15.88 0.90
CA MET A 187 -5.87 15.11 2.06
C MET A 187 -7.37 15.26 2.36
N VAL A 188 -7.91 14.25 3.04
CA VAL A 188 -9.26 14.18 3.60
C VAL A 188 -9.13 13.84 5.09
N GLY A 189 -9.62 14.72 5.96
CA GLY A 189 -9.62 14.48 7.40
C GLY A 189 -10.67 13.43 7.78
N VAL A 190 -10.23 12.33 8.40
CA VAL A 190 -11.10 11.26 8.94
C VAL A 190 -11.51 11.59 10.37
N ALA A 191 -10.57 12.10 11.15
CA ALA A 191 -10.79 12.54 12.52
C ALA A 191 -9.79 13.67 12.87
N PRO A 192 -10.15 14.61 13.74
CA PRO A 192 -11.48 14.80 14.32
C PRO A 192 -12.51 15.31 13.28
N ASN A 193 -13.81 15.25 13.62
CA ASN A 193 -14.88 15.78 12.78
C ASN A 193 -14.92 17.32 12.83
N ILE A 194 -13.95 17.94 12.16
CA ILE A 194 -13.78 19.39 12.02
C ILE A 194 -13.79 19.72 10.53
N ASP A 195 -14.35 20.88 10.17
CA ASP A 195 -14.35 21.36 8.81
C ASP A 195 -12.93 21.38 8.20
N PRO A 196 -12.70 20.79 7.01
CA PRO A 196 -11.37 20.72 6.41
C PRO A 196 -10.70 22.07 6.18
N HIS A 197 -11.45 23.15 5.94
CA HIS A 197 -10.89 24.49 5.79
C HIS A 197 -10.41 25.04 7.14
N ILE A 198 -11.07 24.69 8.25
CA ILE A 198 -10.60 25.03 9.60
C ILE A 198 -9.29 24.27 9.90
N LEU A 199 -9.26 22.97 9.62
CA LEU A 199 -8.04 22.15 9.79
C LEU A 199 -6.84 22.79 9.06
N GLN A 200 -7.04 23.24 7.82
CA GLN A 200 -5.99 23.88 7.03
C GLN A 200 -5.64 25.29 7.54
N ALA A 201 -6.65 26.14 7.82
CA ALA A 201 -6.46 27.51 8.25
C ALA A 201 -5.76 27.61 9.61
N GLU A 202 -6.06 26.69 10.52
CA GLU A 202 -5.40 26.61 11.84
C GLU A 202 -4.12 25.76 11.83
N HIS A 203 -3.64 25.34 10.65
CA HIS A 203 -2.40 24.60 10.49
C HIS A 203 -2.33 23.27 11.28
N TRP A 204 -3.45 22.56 11.38
CA TRP A 204 -3.48 21.21 11.95
C TRP A 204 -2.51 20.30 11.20
N ARG A 205 -1.99 19.30 11.91
CA ARG A 205 -1.00 18.37 11.41
C ARG A 205 -1.55 16.95 11.29
N VAL A 206 -0.98 16.18 10.40
CA VAL A 206 -1.24 14.74 10.28
C VAL A 206 -0.73 14.04 11.53
N GLN A 207 -1.57 13.27 12.20
CA GLN A 207 -1.19 12.34 13.25
C GLN A 207 -0.90 10.96 12.68
N LEU A 208 -1.81 10.45 11.84
CA LEU A 208 -1.72 9.17 11.14
C LEU A 208 -2.26 9.33 9.72
N VAL A 209 -1.50 8.89 8.72
CA VAL A 209 -2.06 8.66 7.39
C VAL A 209 -2.71 7.30 7.36
N VAL A 210 -3.90 7.18 6.79
CA VAL A 210 -4.66 5.93 6.65
C VAL A 210 -4.51 5.35 5.25
N THR A 211 -4.70 6.18 4.22
CA THR A 211 -4.56 5.80 2.80
C THR A 211 -3.62 6.76 2.08
N PRO A 212 -2.95 6.32 1.00
CA PRO A 212 -2.06 7.22 0.26
C PRO A 212 -2.85 8.20 -0.61
N VAL A 213 -2.15 9.24 -1.04
CA VAL A 213 -2.44 9.93 -2.30
C VAL A 213 -1.98 9.01 -3.42
N ILE A 214 -2.87 8.72 -4.37
CA ILE A 214 -2.53 7.93 -5.56
C ILE A 214 -2.59 8.85 -6.77
N THR A 215 -1.46 9.00 -7.44
CA THR A 215 -1.38 9.70 -8.73
C THR A 215 -1.02 8.72 -9.84
N VAL A 216 -1.64 8.90 -11.00
CA VAL A 216 -1.30 8.17 -12.22
C VAL A 216 -0.70 9.13 -13.22
N ARG A 217 0.39 8.70 -13.84
CA ARG A 217 1.09 9.40 -14.88
C ARG A 217 1.09 8.55 -16.13
N ASN A 218 0.70 9.17 -17.24
CA ASN A 218 0.77 8.57 -18.56
C ASN A 218 1.71 9.41 -19.43
N ASP A 219 2.83 8.80 -19.82
CA ASP A 219 3.83 9.39 -20.71
C ASP A 219 3.66 8.91 -22.17
N THR A 220 2.60 8.15 -22.48
CA THR A 220 2.28 7.73 -23.86
C THR A 220 1.68 8.90 -24.64
N GLY A 221 2.48 9.55 -25.48
CA GLY A 221 2.05 10.63 -26.38
C GLY A 221 3.00 11.82 -26.43
N ALA A 222 2.56 12.91 -27.06
CA ALA A 222 3.35 14.13 -27.20
C ALA A 222 3.45 14.95 -25.89
N THR A 223 2.57 14.69 -24.92
CA THR A 223 2.49 15.42 -23.65
C THR A 223 2.31 14.46 -22.48
N ILE A 224 2.94 14.78 -21.35
CA ILE A 224 2.76 14.07 -20.09
C ILE A 224 1.39 14.43 -19.51
N SER A 225 0.59 13.43 -19.17
CA SER A 225 -0.67 13.61 -18.43
C SER A 225 -0.55 13.03 -17.02
N VAL A 226 -0.97 13.81 -16.02
CA VAL A 226 -0.97 13.39 -14.62
C VAL A 226 -2.36 13.62 -14.05
N ALA A 227 -2.92 12.59 -13.41
CA ALA A 227 -4.20 12.65 -12.74
C ALA A 227 -4.07 12.18 -11.28
N SER A 228 -4.77 12.86 -10.38
CA SER A 228 -4.97 12.39 -9.01
C SER A 228 -6.16 11.44 -8.98
N ILE A 229 -5.93 10.20 -8.57
CA ILE A 229 -6.98 9.19 -8.41
C ILE A 229 -7.61 9.33 -7.03
N THR A 230 -6.78 9.48 -5.99
CA THR A 230 -7.26 9.57 -4.61
C THR A 230 -6.49 10.63 -3.82
N ARG A 231 -7.20 11.24 -2.86
CA ARG A 231 -6.56 11.99 -1.77
C ARG A 231 -6.24 11.05 -0.61
N ALA A 232 -5.27 11.42 0.22
CA ALA A 232 -4.92 10.67 1.41
C ALA A 232 -5.96 10.88 2.52
N HIS A 233 -6.47 9.79 3.08
CA HIS A 233 -7.25 9.88 4.32
C HIS A 233 -6.29 9.99 5.50
N VAL A 234 -6.53 10.97 6.38
CA VAL A 234 -5.63 11.28 7.50
C VAL A 234 -6.40 11.52 8.79
N ILE A 235 -5.83 11.10 9.91
CA ILE A 235 -6.20 11.58 11.24
C ILE A 235 -5.32 12.79 11.55
N CYS A 236 -5.92 13.85 12.07
CA CYS A 236 -5.26 15.11 12.37
C CYS A 236 -5.13 15.36 13.87
N MET A 237 -4.10 16.10 14.24
CA MET A 237 -3.85 16.64 15.57
C MET A 237 -3.52 18.12 15.47
N LYS A 238 -3.81 18.88 16.53
CA LYS A 238 -3.48 20.30 16.61
C LYS A 238 -2.05 20.50 17.10
#